data_AF-A0A934CS21-F1
#
_entry.id   AF-A0A934CS21-F1
#
_cell.length_a   1.000
_cell.length_b   1.000
_cell.length_c   1.000
_cell.angle_alpha   90.00
_cell.angle_beta   90.00
_cell.angle_gamma   90.00
#
_symmetry.space_group_name_H-M   'P 1'
#
loop_
_entity.id
_entity.type
_entity.pdbx_description
1 polymer ?
#
loop_
_entity_poly.entity_id
_entity_poly.type
_entity_poly.pdbx_seq_one_letter_code
_entity_poly.pdbx_strand_id
1 'polypeptide(L)'
;MSGKLKADTTNNYAYNKILQPFANKLRKEMTKAEACLWKYALRAGHMKGYQFRRQRPVLRYIADFLCKELKLVIEVDGITHQDDKTEEKDKQKTSDLESAGFKVIRFTDEEVLKNMNDVMKKIERVVEEMEMSSPPPAPPPAGDSYPCTSASEDKGGYEIPRKTTIL
;
A
#
# COMPACT_ATOMS: atom_id res chain seq x y z
N MET A 1 0.28 -30.43 -13.53
CA MET A 1 -0.11 -29.49 -12.46
C MET A 1 0.22 -28.09 -12.94
N SER A 2 -0.79 -27.27 -13.24
CA SER A 2 -0.54 -25.87 -13.62
C SER A 2 -0.03 -25.13 -12.37
N GLY A 3 1.21 -24.65 -12.38
CA GLY A 3 1.80 -23.96 -11.24
C GLY A 3 0.98 -22.72 -10.89
N LYS A 4 0.55 -22.58 -9.64
CA LYS A 4 -0.11 -21.34 -9.18
C LYS A 4 0.88 -20.18 -9.35
N LEU A 5 0.41 -19.07 -9.93
CA LEU A 5 1.23 -17.87 -10.17
C LEU A 5 1.82 -17.37 -8.85
N LYS A 6 3.15 -17.24 -8.78
CA LYS A 6 3.84 -16.59 -7.66
C LYS A 6 4.11 -15.13 -8.00
N ALA A 7 3.86 -14.23 -7.06
CA ALA A 7 4.15 -12.81 -7.22
C ALA A 7 5.62 -12.54 -6.89
N ASP A 8 6.34 -11.93 -7.84
CA ASP A 8 7.75 -11.58 -7.69
C ASP A 8 8.12 -10.39 -8.58
N THR A 9 9.40 -10.03 -8.63
CA THR A 9 9.87 -8.89 -9.43
C THR A 9 9.63 -9.08 -10.94
N THR A 10 9.69 -10.31 -11.47
CA THR A 10 9.58 -10.60 -12.91
C THR A 10 8.19 -10.30 -13.47
N ASN A 11 7.15 -10.45 -12.66
CA ASN A 11 5.76 -10.15 -13.02
C ASN A 11 5.21 -8.90 -12.33
N ASN A 12 6.12 -8.04 -11.84
CA ASN A 12 5.79 -6.87 -11.03
C ASN A 12 4.76 -7.23 -9.95
N TYR A 13 5.02 -8.26 -9.16
CA TYR A 13 4.19 -8.75 -8.06
C TYR A 13 2.74 -8.99 -8.49
N ALA A 14 2.57 -9.70 -9.60
CA ALA A 14 1.29 -9.98 -10.23
C ALA A 14 0.43 -8.72 -10.47
N TYR A 15 1.04 -7.64 -10.96
CA TYR A 15 0.31 -6.40 -11.27
C TYR A 15 -0.67 -6.61 -12.42
N ASN A 16 -1.94 -6.25 -12.20
CA ASN A 16 -2.95 -6.32 -13.25
C ASN A 16 -3.26 -4.94 -13.82
N LYS A 17 -2.74 -4.66 -15.00
CA LYS A 17 -2.94 -3.38 -15.69
C LYS A 17 -4.41 -3.13 -16.08
N ILE A 18 -5.21 -4.18 -16.29
CA ILE A 18 -6.64 -4.05 -16.64
C ILE A 18 -7.41 -3.34 -15.52
N LEU A 19 -7.02 -3.56 -14.27
CA LEU A 19 -7.67 -2.95 -13.10
C LEU A 19 -7.14 -1.55 -12.76
N GLN A 20 -6.16 -1.02 -13.51
CA GLN A 20 -5.55 0.29 -13.26
C GLN A 20 -6.57 1.45 -13.26
N PRO A 21 -7.54 1.53 -14.19
CA PRO A 21 -8.54 2.61 -14.17
C PRO A 21 -9.41 2.59 -12.90
N PHE A 22 -9.83 1.39 -12.46
CA PHE A 22 -10.60 1.20 -11.23
C PHE A 22 -9.78 1.61 -10.00
N ALA A 23 -8.52 1.21 -9.93
CA ALA A 23 -7.61 1.63 -8.87
C ALA A 23 -7.40 3.15 -8.84
N ASN A 24 -7.29 3.80 -10.00
CA ASN A 24 -7.18 5.26 -10.07
C ASN A 24 -8.43 5.97 -9.51
N LYS A 25 -9.62 5.40 -9.75
CA LYS A 25 -10.88 5.88 -9.16
C LYS A 25 -10.87 5.70 -7.64
N LEU A 26 -10.56 4.49 -7.15
CA LEU A 26 -10.51 4.20 -5.70
C LEU A 26 -9.52 5.09 -4.95
N ARG A 27 -8.38 5.47 -5.56
CA ARG A 27 -7.45 6.43 -4.93
C ARG A 27 -8.05 7.82 -4.70
N LYS A 28 -9.08 8.20 -5.44
CA LYS A 28 -9.79 9.48 -5.25
C LYS A 28 -10.95 9.35 -4.28
N GLU A 29 -11.44 8.13 -4.08
CA GLU A 29 -12.66 7.80 -3.35
C GLU A 29 -12.38 6.91 -2.11
N MET A 30 -11.17 7.01 -1.55
CA MET A 30 -10.80 6.25 -0.34
C MET A 30 -11.76 6.57 0.80
N THR A 31 -12.08 5.56 1.61
CA THR A 31 -12.83 5.78 2.84
C THR A 31 -12.06 6.66 3.82
N LYS A 32 -12.74 7.20 4.83
CA LYS A 32 -12.10 7.99 5.88
C LYS A 32 -11.04 7.16 6.62
N ALA A 33 -11.34 5.89 6.91
CA ALA A 33 -10.42 4.98 7.58
C ALA A 33 -9.17 4.74 6.72
N GLU A 34 -9.34 4.35 5.45
CA GLU A 34 -8.22 4.17 4.54
C GLU A 34 -7.35 5.44 4.42
N ALA A 35 -7.98 6.62 4.28
CA ALA A 35 -7.26 7.89 4.16
C ALA A 35 -6.45 8.21 5.44
N CYS A 36 -7.01 7.93 6.61
CA CYS A 36 -6.33 8.05 7.90
C CYS A 36 -5.15 7.08 7.98
N LEU A 37 -5.36 5.79 7.72
CA LEU A 37 -4.28 4.79 7.78
C LEU A 37 -3.14 5.14 6.83
N TRP A 38 -3.48 5.56 5.61
CA TRP A 38 -2.50 6.03 4.64
C TRP A 38 -1.69 7.21 5.17
N LYS A 39 -2.36 8.27 5.63
CA LYS A 39 -1.72 9.52 6.03
C LYS A 39 -0.82 9.35 7.25
N TYR A 40 -1.27 8.59 8.25
CA TYR A 40 -0.62 8.55 9.55
C TYR A 40 0.38 7.39 9.67
N ALA A 41 0.12 6.24 9.03
CA ALA A 41 0.95 5.04 9.21
C ALA A 41 1.79 4.61 8.00
N LEU A 42 1.29 4.77 6.77
CA LEU A 42 1.85 4.05 5.61
C LEU A 42 2.55 4.94 4.58
N ARG A 43 2.15 6.20 4.43
CA ARG A 43 2.72 7.11 3.42
C ARG A 43 4.20 7.38 3.70
N ALA A 44 4.98 7.59 2.65
CA ALA A 44 6.35 8.10 2.72
C ALA A 44 7.30 7.27 3.61
N GLY A 45 7.10 5.95 3.70
CA GLY A 45 7.99 5.08 4.46
C GLY A 45 7.86 5.21 5.98
N HIS A 46 6.76 5.78 6.49
CA HIS A 46 6.51 5.88 7.94
C HIS A 46 6.59 4.53 8.66
N MET A 47 6.20 3.45 7.97
CA MET A 47 6.31 2.09 8.51
C MET A 47 7.70 1.51 8.23
N LYS A 48 8.65 1.78 9.15
CA LYS A 48 10.03 1.26 9.13
C LYS A 48 10.78 1.45 7.78
N GLY A 49 10.44 2.48 7.01
CA GLY A 49 11.03 2.76 5.70
C GLY A 49 10.39 2.04 4.51
N TYR A 50 9.50 1.06 4.73
CA TYR A 50 8.87 0.28 3.66
C TYR A 50 7.89 1.07 2.82
N GLN A 51 7.88 0.81 1.51
CA GLN A 51 7.04 1.56 0.57
C GLN A 51 5.71 0.85 0.33
N PHE A 52 4.65 1.41 0.92
CA PHE A 52 3.28 0.98 0.66
C PHE A 52 2.69 1.71 -0.56
N ARG A 53 1.95 0.95 -1.37
CA ARG A 53 1.17 1.47 -2.50
C ARG A 53 -0.31 1.32 -2.18
N ARG A 54 -1.03 2.44 -2.18
CA ARG A 54 -2.48 2.46 -1.98
C ARG A 54 -3.27 2.07 -3.23
N GLN A 55 -4.35 1.33 -3.04
CA GLN A 55 -5.30 0.87 -4.06
C GLN A 55 -4.56 0.24 -5.24
N ARG A 56 -3.88 -0.88 -4.99
CA ARG A 56 -2.93 -1.52 -5.91
C ARG A 56 -3.57 -2.74 -6.59
N PRO A 57 -3.74 -2.73 -7.92
CA PRO A 57 -4.14 -3.91 -8.70
C PRO A 57 -3.22 -5.11 -8.53
N VAL A 58 -3.72 -6.26 -8.07
CA VAL A 58 -2.96 -7.50 -7.84
C VAL A 58 -3.82 -8.71 -8.19
N LEU A 59 -3.32 -9.63 -9.01
CA LEU A 59 -4.11 -10.75 -9.54
C LEU A 59 -5.40 -10.24 -10.20
N ARG A 60 -6.58 -10.65 -9.71
CA ARG A 60 -7.89 -10.16 -10.16
C ARG A 60 -8.55 -9.20 -9.16
N TYR A 61 -7.76 -8.64 -8.25
CA TYR A 61 -8.21 -7.82 -7.13
C TYR A 61 -7.51 -6.45 -7.12
N ILE A 62 -8.02 -5.55 -6.30
CA ILE A 62 -7.33 -4.33 -5.89
C ILE A 62 -7.18 -4.42 -4.37
N ALA A 63 -5.94 -4.34 -3.90
CA ALA A 63 -5.61 -4.30 -2.48
C ALA A 63 -5.59 -2.86 -2.00
N ASP A 64 -6.16 -2.56 -0.82
CA ASP A 64 -6.17 -1.20 -0.28
C ASP A 64 -4.76 -0.67 -0.06
N PHE A 65 -3.86 -1.49 0.50
CA PHE A 65 -2.44 -1.19 0.57
C PHE A 65 -1.59 -2.43 0.30
N LEU A 66 -0.49 -2.25 -0.44
CA LEU A 66 0.46 -3.31 -0.74
C LEU A 66 1.90 -2.81 -0.60
N CYS A 67 2.69 -3.49 0.23
CA CYS A 67 4.15 -3.40 0.25
C CYS A 67 4.73 -4.52 -0.61
N LYS A 68 5.50 -4.16 -1.65
CA LYS A 68 6.12 -5.13 -2.55
C LYS A 68 7.29 -5.85 -1.89
N GLU A 69 8.15 -5.12 -1.21
CA GLU A 69 9.36 -5.66 -0.58
C GLU A 69 9.02 -6.80 0.39
N LEU A 70 7.99 -6.60 1.22
CA LEU A 70 7.53 -7.59 2.20
C LEU A 70 6.49 -8.57 1.62
N LYS A 71 5.96 -8.33 0.42
CA LYS A 71 4.74 -8.99 -0.07
C LYS A 71 3.61 -8.95 0.98
N LEU A 72 3.41 -7.79 1.61
CA LEU A 72 2.38 -7.57 2.63
C LEU A 72 1.21 -6.79 2.03
N VAL A 73 0.00 -7.34 2.17
CA VAL A 73 -1.27 -6.70 1.85
C VAL A 73 -1.96 -6.29 3.15
N ILE A 74 -2.47 -5.06 3.17
CA ILE A 74 -3.31 -4.54 4.25
C ILE A 74 -4.65 -4.15 3.63
N GLU A 75 -5.74 -4.70 4.17
CA GLU A 75 -7.12 -4.38 3.79
C GLU A 75 -7.81 -3.64 4.94
N VAL A 76 -8.62 -2.63 4.62
CA VAL A 76 -9.44 -1.91 5.58
C VAL A 76 -10.89 -2.25 5.29
N ASP A 77 -11.49 -3.04 6.19
CA ASP A 77 -12.85 -3.53 6.04
C ASP A 77 -13.84 -2.55 6.69
N GLY A 78 -14.74 -2.00 5.89
CA GLY A 78 -15.97 -1.42 6.41
C GLY A 78 -16.92 -2.58 6.75
N ILE A 79 -17.57 -2.53 7.92
CA ILE A 79 -18.49 -3.58 8.42
C ILE A 79 -19.21 -4.29 7.26
N THR A 80 -18.80 -5.53 6.99
CA THR A 80 -19.42 -6.37 5.99
C THR A 80 -20.75 -6.81 6.55
N HIS A 81 -21.86 -6.32 6.00
CA HIS A 81 -23.17 -6.89 6.32
C HIS A 81 -23.12 -8.39 5.99
N GLN A 82 -23.55 -9.22 6.95
CA GLN A 82 -23.50 -10.69 6.95
C GLN A 82 -24.34 -11.29 5.80
N ASP A 83 -23.80 -11.22 4.59
CA ASP A 83 -24.21 -12.00 3.44
C ASP A 83 -23.15 -13.10 3.25
N ASP A 84 -23.56 -14.37 3.34
CA ASP A 84 -22.72 -15.55 3.13
C ASP A 84 -21.89 -15.48 1.84
N LYS A 85 -22.41 -14.84 0.78
CA LYS A 85 -21.72 -14.67 -0.50
C LYS A 85 -20.58 -13.68 -0.44
N THR A 86 -20.62 -12.72 0.48
CA THR A 86 -19.54 -11.74 0.66
C THR A 86 -18.40 -12.37 1.44
N GLU A 87 -18.70 -13.13 2.49
CA GLU A 87 -17.68 -13.88 3.23
C GLU A 87 -16.90 -14.86 2.35
N GLU A 88 -17.58 -15.60 1.48
CA GLU A 88 -16.91 -16.57 0.60
C GLU A 88 -15.99 -15.89 -0.41
N LYS A 89 -16.39 -14.72 -0.93
CA LYS A 89 -15.54 -13.92 -1.82
C LYS A 89 -14.29 -13.41 -1.11
N ASP A 90 -14.41 -12.98 0.14
CA ASP A 90 -13.27 -12.51 0.93
C ASP A 90 -12.31 -13.63 1.32
N LYS A 91 -12.84 -14.81 1.66
CA LYS A 91 -12.04 -16.03 1.88
C LYS A 91 -11.27 -16.40 0.61
N GLN A 92 -11.94 -16.39 -0.55
CA GLN A 92 -11.29 -16.68 -1.83
C GLN A 92 -10.22 -15.63 -2.18
N LYS A 93 -10.49 -14.33 -1.97
CA LYS A 93 -9.50 -13.26 -2.20
C LYS A 93 -8.25 -13.49 -1.36
N THR A 94 -8.42 -13.79 -0.07
CA THR A 94 -7.32 -14.05 0.87
C THR A 94 -6.51 -15.27 0.43
N SER A 95 -7.17 -16.40 0.16
CA SER A 95 -6.54 -17.64 -0.29
C SER A 95 -5.71 -17.45 -1.57
N ASP A 96 -6.21 -16.64 -2.52
CA ASP A 96 -5.50 -16.42 -3.78
C ASP A 96 -4.27 -15.52 -3.62
N LEU A 97 -4.36 -14.49 -2.78
CA LEU A 97 -3.22 -13.63 -2.44
C LEU A 97 -2.15 -14.43 -1.70
N GLU A 98 -2.54 -15.23 -0.71
CA GLU A 98 -1.62 -16.10 0.04
C GLU A 98 -0.98 -17.16 -0.86
N SER A 99 -1.78 -17.78 -1.73
CA SER A 99 -1.27 -18.72 -2.74
C SER A 99 -0.23 -18.08 -3.66
N ALA A 100 -0.37 -16.79 -3.98
CA ALA A 100 0.59 -16.03 -4.76
C ALA A 100 1.83 -15.57 -3.95
N GLY A 101 1.84 -15.80 -2.63
CA GLY A 101 2.98 -15.52 -1.74
C GLY A 101 2.87 -14.19 -0.99
N PHE A 102 1.68 -13.61 -0.86
CA PHE A 102 1.45 -12.44 -0.01
C PHE A 102 1.03 -12.86 1.41
N LYS A 103 1.39 -12.07 2.42
CA LYS A 103 0.72 -12.07 3.73
C LYS A 103 -0.41 -11.05 3.68
N VAL A 104 -1.59 -11.39 4.20
CA VAL A 104 -2.74 -10.48 4.26
C VAL A 104 -3.07 -10.19 5.72
N ILE A 105 -3.19 -8.91 6.08
CA ILE A 105 -3.74 -8.48 7.37
C ILE A 105 -4.89 -7.51 7.15
N ARG A 106 -5.84 -7.47 8.08
CA ARG A 106 -7.07 -6.70 7.96
C ARG A 106 -7.34 -5.90 9.23
N PHE A 107 -7.92 -4.73 9.04
CA PHE A 107 -8.40 -3.85 10.09
C PHE A 107 -9.81 -3.37 9.76
N THR A 108 -10.64 -3.23 10.77
CA THR A 108 -11.95 -2.59 10.62
C THR A 108 -11.82 -1.07 10.55
N ASP A 109 -12.80 -0.41 9.95
CA ASP A 109 -12.93 1.06 10.01
C ASP A 109 -12.85 1.58 11.44
N GLU A 110 -13.49 0.89 12.39
CA GLU A 110 -13.49 1.29 13.80
C GLU A 110 -12.10 1.20 14.43
N GLU A 111 -11.36 0.12 14.21
CA GLU A 111 -9.98 -0.03 14.69
C GLU A 111 -9.10 1.11 14.16
N VAL A 112 -9.20 1.42 12.88
CA VAL A 112 -8.39 2.48 12.26
C VAL A 112 -8.78 3.86 12.79
N LEU A 113 -10.08 4.15 12.93
CA LEU A 113 -10.56 5.47 13.31
C LEU A 113 -10.47 5.75 14.81
N LYS A 114 -10.59 4.73 15.66
CA LYS A 114 -10.60 4.88 17.12
C LYS A 114 -9.28 4.46 17.78
N ASN A 115 -8.57 3.48 17.22
CA ASN A 115 -7.42 2.84 17.85
C ASN A 115 -6.18 2.83 16.94
N MET A 116 -5.93 3.93 16.22
CA MET A 116 -4.82 4.06 15.25
C MET A 116 -3.45 3.63 15.80
N ASN A 117 -3.14 3.96 17.05
CA ASN A 117 -1.86 3.58 17.67
C ASN A 117 -1.68 2.07 17.75
N ASP A 118 -2.74 1.32 18.07
CA ASP A 118 -2.68 -0.13 18.18
C ASP A 118 -2.64 -0.78 16.80
N VAL A 119 -3.31 -0.19 15.81
CA VAL A 119 -3.18 -0.55 14.39
C VAL A 119 -1.73 -0.42 13.94
N MET A 120 -1.08 0.72 14.20
CA MET A 120 0.33 0.94 13.86
C MET A 120 1.25 -0.08 14.53
N LYS A 121 1.09 -0.32 15.84
CA LYS A 121 1.87 -1.34 16.56
C LYS A 121 1.67 -2.76 16.03
N LYS A 122 0.47 -3.09 15.53
CA LYS A 122 0.18 -4.40 14.93
C LYS A 122 0.84 -4.53 13.57
N ILE A 123 0.80 -3.48 12.74
CA ILE A 123 1.50 -3.46 11.45
C ILE A 123 3.01 -3.59 11.69
N GLU A 124 3.57 -2.82 12.61
CA GLU A 124 5.00 -2.84 12.95
C GLU A 124 5.46 -4.23 13.39
N ARG A 125 4.73 -4.87 14.31
CA ARG A 125 5.02 -6.26 14.74
C ARG A 125 5.00 -7.24 13.57
N VAL A 126 4.03 -7.13 12.67
CA VAL A 126 3.98 -8.00 11.48
C VAL A 126 5.17 -7.75 10.55
N VAL A 127 5.58 -6.49 10.37
CA VAL A 127 6.77 -6.16 9.59
C VAL A 127 8.02 -6.79 10.21
N GLU A 128 8.19 -6.69 11.53
CA GLU A 128 9.33 -7.27 12.26
C GLU A 128 9.39 -8.79 12.15
N GLU A 129 8.26 -9.47 12.31
CA GLU A 129 8.16 -10.91 12.08
C GLU A 129 8.62 -11.30 10.67
N MET A 130 8.19 -10.51 9.67
CA MET A 130 8.54 -10.76 8.27
C MET A 130 10.03 -10.53 8.01
N GLU A 131 10.62 -9.47 8.57
CA GLU A 131 12.07 -9.19 8.50
C GLU A 131 12.90 -10.34 9.05
N MET A 132 12.48 -10.94 10.18
CA MET A 132 13.19 -12.08 10.79
C MET A 132 13.06 -13.37 9.97
N SER A 133 11.89 -13.62 9.40
CA SER A 133 11.61 -14.87 8.67
C SER A 133 12.20 -14.90 7.25
N SER A 134 12.38 -13.73 6.63
CA SER A 134 12.93 -13.58 5.29
C SER A 134 13.43 -12.14 5.15
N PRO A 135 14.74 -11.88 5.32
CA PRO A 135 15.26 -10.53 5.22
C PRO A 135 14.89 -9.95 3.85
N PRO A 136 14.33 -8.72 3.79
CA PRO A 136 13.99 -8.10 2.53
C PRO A 136 15.25 -7.99 1.67
N PRO A 137 15.11 -7.98 0.33
CA PRO A 137 16.22 -7.58 -0.53
C PRO A 137 16.72 -6.23 -0.02
N ALA A 138 18.05 -6.11 0.14
CA ALA A 138 18.68 -4.90 0.65
C ALA A 138 18.05 -3.67 -0.01
N PRO A 139 17.82 -2.57 0.75
CA PRO A 139 17.35 -1.34 0.13
C PRO A 139 18.26 -1.02 -1.05
N PRO A 140 17.71 -0.48 -2.17
CA PRO A 140 18.57 0.00 -3.23
C PRO A 140 19.63 0.91 -2.59
N PRO A 141 20.92 0.81 -3.00
CA PRO A 141 21.96 1.66 -2.45
C PRO A 141 21.43 3.08 -2.47
N ALA A 142 21.53 3.77 -1.32
CA ALA A 142 21.10 5.15 -1.21
C ALA A 142 21.77 5.88 -2.37
N GLY A 143 21.01 6.17 -3.43
CA GLY A 143 21.52 6.88 -4.57
C GLY A 143 22.11 8.15 -4.00
N ASP A 144 23.39 8.36 -4.29
CA ASP A 144 24.17 9.48 -3.80
C ASP A 144 23.27 10.71 -3.73
N SER A 145 23.26 11.34 -2.56
CA SER A 145 22.68 12.64 -2.29
C SER A 145 22.58 13.42 -3.59
N TYR A 146 21.36 13.75 -4.04
CA TYR A 146 21.18 14.69 -5.14
C TYR A 146 22.18 15.81 -4.93
N PRO A 147 23.20 15.97 -5.81
CA PRO A 147 24.09 17.09 -5.64
C PRO A 147 23.22 18.32 -5.76
N CYS A 148 23.14 19.06 -4.67
CA CYS A 148 22.72 20.44 -4.67
C CYS A 148 23.69 21.15 -5.63
N THR A 149 23.34 21.21 -6.92
CA THR A 149 24.05 22.03 -7.88
C THR A 149 23.74 23.47 -7.51
N SER A 150 24.68 24.06 -6.80
CA SER A 150 24.79 25.48 -6.61
C SER A 150 24.77 26.19 -7.97
N ALA A 151 24.12 27.36 -7.92
CA ALA A 151 23.91 28.35 -8.96
C ALA A 151 24.96 28.45 -10.09
N SER A 152 24.46 28.55 -11.32
CA SER A 152 24.94 29.51 -12.32
C SER A 152 23.78 29.92 -13.23
N GLU A 153 23.25 31.11 -12.95
CA GLU A 153 22.74 32.15 -13.85
C GLU A 153 21.98 31.79 -15.16
N ASP A 154 20.70 32.20 -15.16
CA ASP A 154 20.09 33.19 -16.08
C ASP A 154 18.91 32.77 -17.03
N LYS A 155 17.84 33.56 -16.86
CA LYS A 155 16.63 33.90 -17.66
C LYS A 155 15.68 32.83 -18.20
N GLY A 156 14.48 32.81 -17.62
CA GLY A 156 13.26 32.33 -18.28
C GLY A 156 12.08 32.30 -17.31
N GLY A 157 11.34 33.40 -17.18
CA GLY A 157 10.22 33.52 -16.25
C GLY A 157 9.04 32.62 -16.62
N TYR A 158 8.48 31.95 -15.61
CA TYR A 158 7.08 31.52 -15.62
C TYR A 158 6.48 31.69 -14.23
N GLU A 159 5.41 32.47 -14.16
CA GLU A 159 4.78 32.98 -12.96
C GLU A 159 3.85 31.93 -12.32
N ILE A 160 4.03 31.64 -11.03
CA ILE A 160 3.18 30.74 -10.25
C ILE A 160 2.03 31.56 -9.66
N PRO A 161 0.75 31.32 -9.99
CA PRO A 161 -0.33 31.96 -9.28
C PRO A 161 -0.46 31.36 -7.87
N ARG A 162 -0.16 32.18 -6.85
CA ARG A 162 -0.58 31.93 -5.47
C ARG A 162 -2.07 32.23 -5.32
N LYS A 163 -2.83 31.33 -4.71
CA LYS A 163 -3.97 31.68 -3.82
C LYS A 163 -4.03 30.62 -2.72
N THR A 164 -3.67 30.95 -1.48
CA THR A 164 -4.33 31.82 -0.48
C THR A 164 -5.20 30.98 0.44
N THR A 165 -4.72 30.85 1.68
CA THR A 165 -5.46 30.53 2.90
C THR A 165 -6.67 31.44 3.06
N ILE A 166 -7.82 30.86 3.40
CA ILE A 166 -8.80 31.52 4.27
C ILE A 166 -9.18 30.52 5.36
N LEU A 167 -9.29 31.07 6.57
CA LEU A 167 -9.68 30.47 7.84
C LEU A 167 -11.00 29.70 7.77
#